data_AF-A0A2V8WI33-F1
#
_entry.id   AF-A0A2V8WI33-F1
#
_cell.length_a   1.000
_cell.length_b   1.000
_cell.length_c   1.000
_cell.angle_alpha   90.00
_cell.angle_beta   90.00
_cell.angle_gamma   90.00
#
_symmetry.space_group_name_H-M   'P 1'
#
loop_
_entity.id
_entity.type
_entity.pdbx_description
1 polymer ?
#
loop_
_entity_poly.entity_id
_entity_poly.type
_entity_poly.pdbx_seq_one_letter_code
_entity_poly.pdbx_strand_id
1 'polypeptide(L)'
;MFHRISTLTKFLAALSFLLGMQPAIAQTANQVTQTPPVQLGTSGGNIHDASRRFCCSGTLGSLVTKGGVQYILSNNHVLADADAATVGDAISQPGLVDVGCNASLAQTVATFSEAIPLGNANVDAALAQVVGGQVDSAGVILEIGNPASTIAPDDGTAVGRQVAKSGRTTGLTCAAISSVSTNVKVQYAARSARVAIPAL
;
A
#
# COMPACT_ATOMS: atom_id res chain seq x y z
N MET A 1 -4.41 -7.01 -78.77
CA MET A 1 -5.46 -5.98 -78.74
C MET A 1 -6.22 -6.12 -77.42
N PHE A 2 -5.95 -5.17 -76.51
CA PHE A 2 -6.70 -4.76 -75.31
C PHE A 2 -7.24 -5.79 -74.28
N HIS A 3 -6.43 -5.96 -73.23
CA HIS A 3 -6.71 -5.87 -71.79
C HIS A 3 -8.11 -6.22 -71.23
N ARG A 4 -8.11 -7.26 -70.38
CA ARG A 4 -9.10 -7.56 -69.34
C ARG A 4 -9.14 -6.45 -68.28
N ILE A 5 -10.32 -5.92 -67.94
CA ILE A 5 -10.59 -5.30 -66.64
C ILE A 5 -12.03 -5.66 -66.22
N SER A 6 -12.15 -6.58 -65.26
CA SER A 6 -13.37 -6.86 -64.52
C SER A 6 -13.32 -6.00 -63.26
N THR A 7 -14.27 -5.07 -63.14
CA THR A 7 -14.47 -4.20 -61.98
C THR A 7 -15.04 -5.00 -60.82
N LEU A 8 -14.15 -5.54 -59.98
CA LEU A 8 -14.52 -6.11 -58.68
C LEU A 8 -14.56 -4.96 -57.65
N THR A 9 -15.77 -4.57 -57.29
CA THR A 9 -16.09 -3.58 -56.25
C THR A 9 -15.50 -4.04 -54.91
N LYS A 10 -14.41 -3.41 -54.48
CA LYS A 10 -13.79 -3.65 -53.18
C LYS A 10 -14.66 -3.02 -52.09
N PHE A 11 -15.47 -3.83 -51.42
CA PHE A 11 -16.02 -3.47 -50.11
C PHE A 11 -14.85 -3.43 -49.11
N LEU A 12 -14.31 -2.24 -48.83
CA LEU A 12 -13.51 -2.01 -47.63
C LEU A 12 -14.47 -2.02 -46.44
N ALA A 13 -14.55 -3.14 -45.73
CA ALA A 13 -15.01 -3.12 -44.35
C ALA A 13 -13.91 -2.40 -43.54
N ALA A 14 -14.12 -1.12 -43.25
CA ALA A 14 -13.36 -0.44 -42.22
C ALA A 14 -13.71 -1.11 -40.89
N LEU A 15 -12.89 -2.08 -40.49
CA LEU A 15 -12.92 -2.65 -39.15
C LEU A 15 -12.38 -1.56 -38.22
N SER A 16 -13.26 -0.67 -37.80
CA SER A 16 -12.99 0.29 -36.73
C SER A 16 -12.68 -0.51 -35.48
N PHE A 17 -11.39 -0.74 -35.23
CA PHE A 17 -10.90 -1.20 -33.95
C PHE A 17 -11.12 -0.03 -32.98
N LEU A 18 -12.33 0.06 -32.42
CA LEU A 18 -12.50 0.78 -31.16
C LEU A 18 -11.63 0.02 -30.17
N LEU A 19 -10.39 0.51 -29.95
CA LEU A 19 -9.77 0.35 -28.66
C LEU A 19 -10.79 0.94 -27.68
N GLY A 20 -11.54 0.06 -27.01
CA GLY A 20 -12.08 0.41 -25.71
C GLY A 20 -10.87 0.76 -24.86
N MET A 21 -10.53 2.05 -24.80
CA MET A 21 -9.82 2.60 -23.67
C MET A 21 -10.75 2.34 -22.49
N GLN A 22 -10.66 1.14 -21.91
CA GLN A 22 -11.06 0.96 -20.54
C GLN A 22 -10.33 2.08 -19.79
N PRO A 23 -11.01 2.89 -18.98
CA PRO A 23 -10.30 3.86 -18.16
C PRO A 23 -9.32 3.06 -17.32
N ALA A 24 -8.02 3.17 -17.65
CA ALA A 24 -6.99 2.88 -16.68
C ALA A 24 -7.35 3.81 -15.53
N ILE A 25 -7.76 3.24 -14.39
CA ILE A 25 -7.91 4.02 -13.16
C ILE A 25 -6.54 4.67 -12.99
N ALA A 26 -6.44 5.97 -13.23
CA ALA A 26 -5.17 6.68 -13.20
C ALA A 26 -4.55 6.41 -11.82
N GLN A 27 -3.38 5.79 -11.79
CA GLN A 27 -2.67 5.56 -10.55
C GLN A 27 -2.51 6.90 -9.83
N THR A 28 -2.84 6.95 -8.54
CA THR A 28 -2.54 8.11 -7.71
C THR A 28 -1.02 8.24 -7.57
N ALA A 29 -0.53 9.43 -7.21
CA ALA A 29 0.90 9.62 -6.92
C ALA A 29 1.41 8.63 -5.84
N ASN A 30 0.52 8.19 -4.94
CA ASN A 30 0.81 7.20 -3.90
C ASN A 30 1.02 5.78 -4.45
N GLN A 31 0.55 5.45 -5.65
CA GLN A 31 0.69 4.11 -6.24
C GLN A 31 1.92 3.97 -7.15
N VAL A 32 2.50 5.09 -7.58
CA VAL A 32 3.59 5.11 -8.56
C VAL A 32 4.93 4.73 -7.90
N THR A 33 5.77 4.01 -8.62
CA THR A 33 7.17 3.73 -8.24
C THR A 33 7.94 5.03 -8.07
N GLN A 34 8.60 5.19 -6.92
CA GLN A 34 9.45 6.36 -6.66
C GLN A 34 10.92 6.00 -6.82
N THR A 35 11.74 6.96 -7.25
CA THR A 35 13.19 6.82 -7.13
C THR A 35 13.56 7.04 -5.66
N PRO A 36 14.36 6.14 -5.03
CA PRO A 36 14.83 6.35 -3.67
C PRO A 36 15.56 7.70 -3.47
N PRO A 37 15.42 8.33 -2.29
CA PRO A 37 14.63 7.87 -1.15
C PRO A 37 13.11 8.05 -1.38
N VAL A 38 12.33 7.01 -1.07
CA VAL A 38 10.88 7.04 -1.20
C VAL A 38 10.25 7.82 -0.04
N GLN A 39 9.13 8.47 -0.32
CA GLN A 39 8.28 9.08 0.71
C GLN A 39 7.31 8.04 1.27
N LEU A 40 6.88 8.27 2.51
CA LEU A 40 5.83 7.50 3.17
C LEU A 40 4.45 7.99 2.71
N GLY A 41 3.38 7.32 3.13
CA GLY A 41 2.03 7.50 2.55
C GLY A 41 1.88 6.87 1.16
N THR A 42 2.95 6.28 0.60
CA THR A 42 2.96 5.56 -0.67
C THR A 42 2.56 4.10 -0.50
N SER A 43 2.27 3.44 -1.62
CA SER A 43 1.98 2.02 -1.70
C SER A 43 3.18 1.20 -1.27
N GLY A 44 2.93 0.17 -0.48
CA GLY A 44 3.93 -0.82 -0.12
C GLY A 44 3.32 -1.95 0.70
N GLY A 45 4.15 -2.96 0.96
CA GLY A 45 3.73 -4.12 1.74
C GLY A 45 4.74 -5.25 1.64
N ASN A 46 4.47 -6.33 2.36
CA ASN A 46 5.28 -7.54 2.32
C ASN A 46 5.18 -8.21 0.93
N ILE A 47 6.31 -8.58 0.34
CA ILE A 47 6.35 -9.25 -0.97
C ILE A 47 5.72 -10.65 -0.97
N HIS A 48 5.48 -11.22 0.20
CA HIS A 48 4.84 -12.52 0.36
C HIS A 48 3.32 -12.44 0.51
N ASP A 49 2.76 -11.23 0.60
CA ASP A 49 1.32 -10.99 0.53
C ASP A 49 0.79 -11.11 -0.92
N ALA A 50 1.21 -12.16 -1.62
CA ALA A 50 0.66 -12.67 -2.87
C ALA A 50 0.37 -14.18 -2.87
N SER A 51 -0.80 -14.55 -3.39
CA SER A 51 -1.21 -15.92 -3.71
C SER A 51 -1.14 -16.14 -5.23
N ARG A 52 -1.46 -17.36 -5.70
CA ARG A 52 -1.58 -17.63 -7.14
C ARG A 52 -2.66 -16.80 -7.86
N ARG A 53 -3.61 -16.21 -7.13
CA ARG A 53 -4.81 -15.57 -7.71
C ARG A 53 -4.88 -14.06 -7.47
N PHE A 54 -4.26 -13.58 -6.40
CA PHE A 54 -4.30 -12.17 -6.01
C PHE A 54 -3.09 -11.85 -5.15
N CYS A 55 -2.69 -10.60 -5.17
CA CYS A 55 -1.78 -10.01 -4.21
C CYS A 55 -2.46 -8.84 -3.50
N CYS A 56 -1.88 -8.45 -2.38
CA CYS A 56 -2.35 -7.36 -1.55
C CYS A 56 -1.25 -6.30 -1.43
N SER A 57 -1.66 -5.11 -1.03
CA SER A 57 -0.78 -3.98 -0.79
C SER A 57 -1.48 -3.01 0.15
N GLY A 58 -0.70 -2.38 1.01
CA GLY A 58 -1.16 -1.36 1.92
C GLY A 58 -0.48 -0.03 1.64
N THR A 59 -0.26 0.70 2.73
CA THR A 59 0.46 1.98 2.73
C THR A 59 1.66 1.87 3.66
N LEU A 60 2.80 2.39 3.24
CA LEU A 60 3.95 2.61 4.12
C LEU A 60 3.64 3.81 5.01
N GLY A 61 3.43 3.60 6.31
CA GLY A 61 2.77 4.58 7.19
C GLY A 61 3.66 5.76 7.60
N SER A 62 4.48 5.56 8.62
CA SER A 62 5.32 6.63 9.20
C SER A 62 6.72 6.14 9.55
N LEU A 63 7.69 7.06 9.60
CA LEU A 63 9.06 6.76 9.98
C LEU A 63 9.15 6.84 11.50
N VAL A 64 9.66 5.79 12.13
CA VAL A 64 9.93 5.75 13.57
C VAL A 64 11.36 5.33 13.83
N THR A 65 11.87 5.64 15.02
CA THR A 65 13.23 5.27 15.43
C THR A 65 13.17 4.43 16.72
N LYS A 66 13.87 3.30 16.73
CA LYS A 66 14.05 2.44 17.91
C LYS A 66 15.53 2.10 18.04
N GLY A 67 16.15 2.49 19.16
CA GLY A 67 17.58 2.25 19.39
C GLY A 67 18.51 2.90 18.36
N GLY A 68 18.12 4.04 17.79
CA GLY A 68 18.88 4.72 16.73
C GLY A 68 18.71 4.14 15.32
N VAL A 69 17.93 3.07 15.17
CA VAL A 69 17.62 2.45 13.87
C VAL A 69 16.26 2.92 13.38
N GLN A 70 16.16 3.20 12.07
CA GLN A 70 14.94 3.66 11.41
C GLN A 70 14.06 2.50 10.96
N TYR A 71 12.76 2.63 11.17
CA TYR A 71 11.74 1.66 10.79
C TYR A 71 10.55 2.36 10.12
N ILE A 72 9.89 1.65 9.22
CA ILE A 72 8.55 1.97 8.77
C ILE A 72 7.57 1.36 9.77
N LEU A 73 6.72 2.19 10.36
CA LEU A 73 5.53 1.78 11.09
C LEU A 73 4.34 1.72 10.13
N SER A 74 3.67 0.58 10.09
CA SER A 74 2.37 0.42 9.43
C SER A 74 1.58 -0.70 10.12
N ASN A 75 0.49 -1.15 9.51
CA ASN A 75 -0.30 -2.24 10.04
C ASN A 75 0.43 -3.59 9.91
N ASN A 76 0.13 -4.49 10.84
CA ASN A 76 0.56 -5.88 10.79
C ASN A 76 0.06 -6.53 9.49
N HIS A 77 -1.21 -6.33 9.13
CA HIS A 77 -1.73 -6.91 7.89
C HIS A 77 -1.06 -6.38 6.61
N VAL A 78 -0.23 -5.33 6.69
CA VAL A 78 0.53 -4.77 5.56
C VAL A 78 1.98 -5.25 5.55
N LEU A 79 2.67 -5.22 6.71
CA LEU A 79 4.10 -5.52 6.79
C LEU A 79 4.40 -6.94 7.26
N ALA A 80 3.51 -7.52 8.06
CA ALA A 80 3.67 -8.84 8.67
C ALA A 80 2.82 -9.93 8.00
N ASP A 81 2.25 -9.66 6.81
CA ASP A 81 1.40 -10.60 6.05
C ASP A 81 0.32 -11.25 6.94
N ALA A 82 -0.33 -10.43 7.78
CA ALA A 82 -1.32 -10.87 8.77
C ALA A 82 -0.81 -12.04 9.65
N ASP A 83 0.31 -11.80 10.33
CA ASP A 83 1.07 -12.75 11.16
C ASP A 83 1.78 -13.91 10.41
N ALA A 84 1.77 -13.93 9.08
CA ALA A 84 2.44 -14.96 8.29
C ALA A 84 3.89 -14.61 7.91
N ALA A 85 4.34 -13.37 8.11
CA ALA A 85 5.67 -12.93 7.72
C ALA A 85 6.79 -13.55 8.58
N THR A 86 7.95 -13.71 7.95
CA THR A 86 9.21 -14.07 8.60
C THR A 86 10.10 -12.84 8.73
N VAL A 87 10.78 -12.68 9.87
CA VAL A 87 11.74 -11.58 10.06
C VAL A 87 12.77 -11.60 8.92
N GLY A 88 12.98 -10.44 8.31
CA GLY A 88 13.83 -10.27 7.12
C GLY A 88 13.07 -10.24 5.79
N ASP A 89 11.78 -10.58 5.76
CA ASP A 89 10.96 -10.50 4.54
C ASP A 89 11.02 -9.10 3.92
N ALA A 90 11.15 -9.03 2.60
CA ALA A 90 11.26 -7.75 1.91
C ALA A 90 9.93 -6.99 1.95
N ILE A 91 10.01 -5.70 2.24
CA ILE A 91 8.92 -4.74 2.09
C ILE A 91 9.17 -3.93 0.84
N SER A 92 8.21 -3.96 -0.09
CA SER A 92 8.37 -3.32 -1.39
C SER A 92 7.72 -1.93 -1.46
N GLN A 93 8.29 -1.06 -2.31
CA GLN A 93 7.64 0.15 -2.83
C GLN A 93 7.77 0.11 -4.37
N PRO A 94 6.68 0.24 -5.14
CA PRO A 94 5.29 0.14 -4.71
C PRO A 94 4.95 -1.23 -4.11
N GLY A 95 3.76 -1.36 -3.54
CA GLY A 95 3.19 -2.65 -3.18
C GLY A 95 2.87 -3.48 -4.43
N LEU A 96 2.81 -4.80 -4.26
CA LEU A 96 2.60 -5.77 -5.34
C LEU A 96 1.40 -5.47 -6.24
N VAL A 97 0.29 -4.96 -5.69
CA VAL A 97 -0.92 -4.63 -6.46
C VAL A 97 -0.62 -3.58 -7.54
N ASP A 98 0.28 -2.65 -7.25
CA ASP A 98 0.60 -1.54 -8.16
C ASP A 98 1.67 -1.88 -9.19
N VAL A 99 2.29 -3.05 -9.07
CA VAL A 99 3.24 -3.61 -10.03
C VAL A 99 2.75 -4.93 -10.65
N GLY A 100 1.43 -5.16 -10.65
CA GLY A 100 0.81 -6.32 -11.30
C GLY A 100 1.17 -7.66 -10.65
N CYS A 101 1.36 -7.68 -9.33
CA CYS A 101 1.82 -8.82 -8.53
C CYS A 101 3.20 -9.36 -8.93
N ASN A 102 4.01 -8.56 -9.64
CA ASN A 102 5.37 -8.93 -10.03
C ASN A 102 6.39 -8.23 -9.12
N ALA A 103 6.87 -8.95 -8.09
CA ALA A 103 7.84 -8.43 -7.14
C ALA A 103 9.14 -7.94 -7.80
N SER A 104 9.53 -8.49 -8.96
CA SER A 104 10.74 -8.06 -9.69
C SER A 104 10.63 -6.65 -10.29
N LEU A 105 9.43 -6.08 -10.33
CA LEU A 105 9.18 -4.70 -10.78
C LEU A 105 9.08 -3.71 -9.62
N ALA A 106 9.21 -4.18 -8.37
CA ALA A 106 9.27 -3.34 -7.19
C ALA A 106 10.66 -3.37 -6.56
N GLN A 107 10.98 -2.33 -5.80
CA GLN A 107 12.22 -2.22 -5.04
C GLN A 107 11.98 -2.52 -3.57
N THR A 108 12.96 -3.13 -2.91
CA THR A 108 12.93 -3.36 -1.46
C THR A 108 13.36 -2.09 -0.73
N VAL A 109 12.48 -1.57 0.13
CA VAL A 109 12.74 -0.33 0.90
C VAL A 109 12.95 -0.58 2.39
N ALA A 110 12.46 -1.71 2.89
CA ALA A 110 12.62 -2.14 4.27
C ALA A 110 12.58 -3.68 4.35
N THR A 111 12.91 -4.22 5.51
CA THR A 111 12.77 -5.64 5.83
C THR A 111 11.91 -5.81 7.08
N PHE A 112 10.96 -6.74 7.08
CA PHE A 112 10.09 -6.97 8.22
C PHE A 112 10.91 -7.29 9.48
N SER A 113 10.57 -6.67 10.60
CA SER A 113 11.32 -6.79 11.85
C SER A 113 10.51 -7.41 12.97
N GLU A 114 9.36 -6.82 13.30
CA GLU A 114 8.53 -7.27 14.42
C GLU A 114 7.10 -6.77 14.25
N ALA A 115 6.14 -7.48 14.86
CA ALA A 115 4.75 -7.07 14.92
C ALA A 115 4.14 -7.45 16.26
N ILE A 116 3.05 -6.78 16.62
CA ILE A 116 2.15 -7.29 17.65
C ILE A 116 1.22 -8.31 16.98
N PRO A 117 1.15 -9.56 17.48
CA PRO A 117 0.26 -10.57 16.91
C PRO A 117 -1.21 -10.11 16.94
N LEU A 118 -1.92 -10.32 15.84
CA LEU A 118 -3.33 -9.98 15.73
C LEU A 118 -4.14 -10.80 16.74
N GLY A 119 -5.14 -10.16 17.35
CA GLY A 119 -5.99 -10.78 18.37
C GLY A 119 -5.40 -10.84 19.79
N ASN A 120 -4.13 -10.49 20.00
CA ASN A 120 -3.52 -10.50 21.34
C ASN A 120 -3.79 -9.19 22.11
N ALA A 121 -3.37 -8.05 21.56
CA ALA A 121 -3.39 -6.76 22.26
C ALA A 121 -4.43 -5.77 21.69
N ASN A 122 -5.32 -6.21 20.81
CA ASN A 122 -6.27 -5.35 20.10
C ASN A 122 -5.57 -4.20 19.34
N VAL A 123 -4.44 -4.52 18.71
CA VAL A 123 -3.61 -3.59 17.92
C VAL A 123 -3.28 -4.26 16.59
N ASP A 124 -3.25 -3.46 15.53
CA ASP A 124 -2.80 -3.85 14.20
C ASP A 124 -1.59 -2.99 13.82
N ALA A 125 -0.39 -3.44 14.22
CA ALA A 125 0.85 -2.68 14.05
C ALA A 125 2.06 -3.60 13.85
N ALA A 126 2.96 -3.16 12.97
CA ALA A 126 4.22 -3.81 12.66
C ALA A 126 5.31 -2.79 12.30
N LEU A 127 6.55 -3.22 12.47
CA LEU A 127 7.74 -2.48 12.10
C LEU A 127 8.52 -3.24 11.02
N ALA A 128 9.02 -2.48 10.05
CA ALA A 128 9.99 -2.96 9.07
C ALA A 128 11.24 -2.06 9.09
N GLN A 129 12.42 -2.65 9.29
CA GLN A 129 13.68 -1.92 9.35
C GLN A 129 14.02 -1.36 7.97
N VAL A 130 14.25 -0.05 7.90
CA VAL A 130 14.58 0.67 6.66
C VAL A 130 15.91 0.17 6.10
N VAL A 131 15.93 -0.09 4.78
CA VAL A 131 17.19 -0.30 4.05
C VAL A 131 17.82 1.07 3.78
N GLY A 132 19.13 1.19 4.06
CA GLY A 132 19.83 2.48 3.99
C GLY A 132 19.64 3.20 2.65
N GLY A 133 19.25 4.49 2.72
CA GLY A 133 19.00 5.33 1.55
C GLY A 133 17.69 5.08 0.79
N GLN A 134 16.90 4.09 1.21
CA GLN A 134 15.66 3.73 0.51
C GLN A 134 14.45 4.58 0.91
N VAL A 135 14.41 5.11 2.13
CA VAL A 135 13.31 5.94 2.65
C VAL A 135 13.84 7.31 3.03
N ASP A 136 13.03 8.35 2.83
CA ASP A 136 13.38 9.71 3.23
C ASP A 136 13.64 9.77 4.74
N SER A 137 14.87 10.10 5.11
CA SER A 137 15.32 10.13 6.51
C SER A 137 14.62 11.18 7.38
N ALA A 138 13.98 12.19 6.76
CA ALA A 138 13.17 13.19 7.45
C ALA A 138 11.71 12.74 7.63
N GLY A 139 11.38 11.51 7.21
CA GLY A 139 10.06 10.90 7.40
C GLY A 139 8.95 11.58 6.62
N VAL A 140 9.26 12.19 5.48
CA VAL A 140 8.28 12.90 4.64
C VAL A 140 7.14 11.96 4.25
N ILE A 141 5.91 12.38 4.52
CA ILE A 141 4.70 11.70 4.07
C ILE A 141 4.18 12.43 2.84
N LEU A 142 3.99 11.69 1.74
CA LEU A 142 3.54 12.23 0.46
C LEU A 142 2.26 13.06 0.63
N GLU A 143 2.25 14.28 0.09
CA GLU A 143 1.17 15.29 0.19
C GLU A 143 0.93 15.90 1.58
N ILE A 144 1.55 15.39 2.65
CA ILE A 144 1.48 15.99 4.01
C ILE A 144 2.76 16.76 4.34
N GLY A 145 3.91 16.26 3.94
CA GLY A 145 5.22 16.80 4.30
C GLY A 145 5.83 16.13 5.53
N ASN A 146 6.73 16.83 6.20
CA ASN A 146 7.39 16.34 7.41
C ASN A 146 6.42 16.33 8.60
N PRO A 147 6.31 15.22 9.34
CA PRO A 147 5.62 15.21 10.62
C PRO A 147 6.19 16.29 11.56
N ALA A 148 5.31 17.01 12.26
CA ALA A 148 5.72 18.00 13.25
C ALA A 148 6.45 17.32 14.42
N SER A 149 7.44 18.00 14.99
CA SER A 149 8.11 17.55 16.23
C SER A 149 7.22 17.67 17.47
N THR A 150 6.16 18.47 17.40
CA THR A 150 5.17 18.60 18.47
C THR A 150 4.19 17.44 18.43
N ILE A 151 4.18 16.65 19.50
CA ILE A 151 3.22 15.55 19.68
C ILE A 151 1.85 16.16 20.03
N ALA A 152 0.80 15.68 19.36
CA ALA A 152 -0.56 16.03 19.73
C ALA A 152 -0.87 15.50 21.15
N PRO A 153 -1.45 16.31 22.05
CA PRO A 153 -1.62 15.90 23.44
C PRO A 153 -2.61 14.74 23.55
N ASP A 154 -2.25 13.76 24.40
CA ASP A 154 -3.12 12.66 24.80
C ASP A 154 -3.85 13.03 26.11
N ASP A 155 -4.72 14.04 26.02
CA ASP A 155 -5.43 14.68 27.13
C ASP A 155 -6.95 14.41 27.09
N GLY A 156 -7.38 13.44 26.28
CA GLY A 156 -8.79 13.15 26.04
C GLY A 156 -9.52 14.17 25.14
N THR A 157 -8.85 15.22 24.65
CA THR A 157 -9.47 16.24 23.78
C THR A 157 -9.23 16.00 22.29
N ALA A 158 -9.00 14.74 21.91
CA ALA A 158 -8.72 14.35 20.53
C ALA A 158 -9.93 14.49 19.60
N VAL A 159 -11.14 14.19 20.09
CA VAL A 159 -12.37 14.29 19.29
C VAL A 159 -12.60 15.73 18.83
N GLY A 160 -12.90 15.91 17.54
CA GLY A 160 -13.09 17.20 16.89
C GLY A 160 -11.82 17.84 16.32
N ARG A 161 -10.62 17.37 16.70
CA ARG A 161 -9.36 17.85 16.09
C ARG A 161 -9.30 17.48 14.61
N GLN A 162 -8.78 18.39 13.80
CA GLN A 162 -8.54 18.15 12.37
C GLN A 162 -7.32 17.26 12.18
N VAL A 163 -7.45 16.29 11.27
CA VAL A 163 -6.38 15.36 10.89
C VAL A 163 -6.32 15.22 9.38
N ALA A 164 -5.14 14.88 8.89
CA ALA A 164 -4.90 14.48 7.52
C ALA A 164 -4.35 13.05 7.50
N LYS A 165 -4.73 12.27 6.50
CA LYS A 165 -4.07 11.00 6.15
C LYS A 165 -3.64 11.03 4.69
N SER A 166 -2.53 10.38 4.39
CA SER A 166 -2.11 10.09 3.03
C SER A 166 -1.94 8.58 2.89
N GLY A 167 -2.44 8.01 1.80
CA GLY A 167 -2.34 6.57 1.59
C GLY A 167 -2.64 6.14 0.17
N ARG A 168 -2.18 4.93 -0.16
CA ARG A 168 -2.23 4.30 -1.49
C ARG A 168 -3.49 4.63 -2.29
N THR A 169 -4.66 4.34 -1.73
CA THR A 169 -5.92 4.33 -2.49
C THR A 169 -6.53 5.70 -2.70
N THR A 170 -6.54 6.55 -1.67
CA THR A 170 -7.28 7.82 -1.69
C THR A 170 -6.39 9.06 -1.72
N GLY A 171 -5.07 8.89 -1.69
CA GLY A 171 -4.13 9.99 -1.46
C GLY A 171 -4.43 10.74 -0.16
N LEU A 172 -4.14 12.05 -0.17
CA LEU A 172 -4.45 12.97 0.91
C LEU A 172 -5.97 13.13 1.12
N THR A 173 -6.41 12.89 2.36
CA THR A 173 -7.76 13.26 2.80
C THR A 173 -7.72 13.90 4.17
N CYS A 174 -8.59 14.87 4.42
CA CYS A 174 -8.70 15.57 5.70
C CYS A 174 -10.08 15.35 6.31
N ALA A 175 -10.13 15.22 7.64
CA ALA A 175 -11.37 15.08 8.40
C ALA A 175 -11.16 15.48 9.88
N ALA A 176 -12.23 15.55 10.65
CA ALA A 176 -12.15 15.64 12.11
C ALA A 176 -12.17 14.25 12.75
N ILE A 177 -11.47 14.06 13.86
CA ILE A 177 -11.57 12.85 14.68
C ILE A 177 -13.00 12.74 15.24
N SER A 178 -13.68 11.63 14.97
CA SER A 178 -15.06 11.39 15.44
C SER A 178 -15.15 10.59 16.74
N SER A 179 -14.14 9.74 17.02
CA SER A 179 -14.08 8.89 18.20
C SER A 179 -12.64 8.48 18.51
N VAL A 180 -12.37 8.10 19.76
CA VAL A 180 -11.12 7.50 20.22
C VAL A 180 -11.45 6.30 21.11
N SER A 181 -10.47 5.39 21.31
CA SER A 181 -10.67 4.15 22.06
C SER A 181 -11.78 3.25 21.49
N THR A 182 -11.93 3.28 20.16
CA THR A 182 -12.95 2.52 19.44
C THR A 182 -12.49 1.09 19.19
N ASN A 183 -13.34 0.11 19.54
CA ASN A 183 -13.13 -1.29 19.22
C ASN A 183 -13.85 -1.66 17.93
N VAL A 184 -13.14 -2.23 16.96
CA VAL A 184 -13.69 -2.66 15.68
C VAL A 184 -13.33 -4.12 15.44
N LYS A 185 -14.30 -4.93 15.03
CA LYS A 185 -14.05 -6.29 14.55
C LYS A 185 -13.77 -6.23 13.06
N VAL A 186 -12.53 -6.50 12.69
CA VAL A 186 -12.09 -6.58 11.29
C VAL A 186 -11.75 -8.03 10.99
N GLN A 187 -12.27 -8.54 9.87
CA GLN A 187 -11.89 -9.86 9.38
C GLN A 187 -10.83 -9.71 8.30
N TYR A 188 -9.60 -10.13 8.62
CA TYR A 188 -8.55 -10.26 7.62
C TYR A 188 -8.72 -11.59 6.88
N ALA A 189 -8.53 -11.60 5.57
CA ALA A 189 -8.64 -12.81 4.77
C ALA A 189 -7.43 -13.71 5.08
N ALA A 190 -7.63 -14.73 5.90
CA ALA A 190 -6.60 -15.73 6.14
C ALA A 190 -6.29 -16.48 4.84
N ARG A 191 -5.01 -16.66 4.53
CA ARG A 191 -4.58 -17.72 3.62
C ARG A 191 -4.91 -19.06 4.25
N SER A 192 -6.06 -19.61 3.86
CA SER A 192 -6.43 -21.02 4.05
C SER A 192 -5.91 -21.70 5.32
N ALA A 193 -6.23 -21.16 6.49
CA ALA A 193 -6.46 -21.93 7.71
C ALA A 193 -7.42 -21.11 8.58
N ARG A 194 -8.60 -21.69 8.84
CA ARG A 194 -9.64 -21.05 9.65
C ARG A 194 -9.10 -20.77 11.06
N VAL A 195 -8.94 -19.51 11.42
CA VAL A 195 -9.05 -19.11 12.82
C VAL A 195 -10.50 -18.64 13.01
N ALA A 196 -11.34 -19.56 13.48
CA ALA A 196 -12.59 -19.18 14.09
C ALA A 196 -12.25 -18.68 15.50
N ILE A 197 -12.40 -17.38 15.75
CA ILE A 197 -12.42 -16.89 17.13
C ILE A 197 -13.83 -17.21 17.67
N PRO A 198 -13.97 -18.10 18.68
CA PRO A 198 -15.27 -18.37 19.28
C PRO A 198 -15.80 -17.09 19.94
N ALA A 199 -17.11 -16.86 19.76
CA ALA A 199 -17.82 -15.83 20.49
C ALA A 199 -17.73 -16.09 21.99
N LEU A 200 -17.40 -15.04 22.76
CA LEU A 200 -17.86 -14.89 24.14
C LEU A 200 -19.10 -14.00 24.10
#